data_AF-A0AB39TJQ5-F1
#
_entry.id   AF-A0AB39TJQ5-F1
#
_cell.length_a   1.000
_cell.length_b   1.000
_cell.length_c   1.000
_cell.angle_alpha   90.00
_cell.angle_beta   90.00
_cell.angle_gamma   90.00
#
_symmetry.space_group_name_H-M   'P 1'
#
loop_
_entity.id
_entity.type
_entity.pdbx_description
1 polymer ?
#
loop_
_entity_poly.entity_id
_entity_poly.type
_entity_poly.pdbx_seq_one_letter_code
_entity_poly.pdbx_strand_id
1 'polypeptide(L)' 'MSDTTNAATGWTLTVLGTEQIPTHCRRFAYDLDLGEWECAACDDVAHIRDIRAANTRSEQAG' A
#
# COMPACT_ATOMS: atom_id res chain seq x y z
N MET A 1 -13.21 -22.53 -8.48
CA MET A 1 -12.06 -21.71 -8.88
C MET A 1 -11.82 -20.76 -7.73
N SER A 2 -10.77 -21.01 -6.95
CA SER A 2 -10.48 -20.23 -5.75
C SER A 2 -9.69 -19.01 -6.18
N ASP A 3 -10.37 -17.87 -6.37
CA ASP A 3 -9.73 -16.58 -6.48
C ASP A 3 -9.06 -16.26 -5.15
N THR A 4 -7.81 -16.71 -5.04
CA THR A 4 -6.94 -16.29 -3.96
C THR A 4 -6.22 -15.07 -4.50
N THR A 5 -6.86 -13.91 -4.44
CA THR A 5 -6.20 -12.63 -4.69
C THR A 5 -5.19 -12.41 -3.58
N ASN A 6 -4.01 -13.02 -3.71
CA ASN A 6 -2.87 -12.79 -2.84
C ASN A 6 -1.80 -11.97 -3.60
N ALA A 7 -2.27 -10.86 -4.19
CA ALA A 7 -1.53 -9.77 -4.83
C ALA A 7 -2.05 -8.42 -4.28
N ALA A 8 -2.14 -8.32 -2.94
CA ALA A 8 -3.09 -7.49 -2.20
C ALA A 8 -2.94 -5.97 -2.43
N THR A 9 -4.01 -5.33 -2.90
CA THR A 9 -4.26 -3.88 -3.10
C THR A 9 -3.44 -3.15 -4.18
N GLY A 10 -2.23 -3.59 -4.53
CA GLY A 10 -1.36 -2.85 -5.47
C GLY A 10 -0.66 -1.63 -4.84
N TRP A 11 -0.69 -1.53 -3.51
CA TRP A 11 -0.02 -0.50 -2.73
C TRP A 11 1.40 -0.95 -2.33
N THR A 12 2.36 -0.06 -2.51
CA THR A 12 3.77 -0.28 -2.17
C THR A 12 4.27 0.76 -1.18
N LEU A 13 5.27 0.41 -0.38
CA LEU A 13 5.94 1.37 0.51
C LEU A 13 7.24 1.87 -0.11
N THR A 14 7.37 3.19 -0.22
CA THR A 14 8.60 3.86 -0.65
C THR A 14 9.23 4.58 0.53
N VAL A 15 10.55 4.47 0.69
CA VAL A 15 11.27 5.20 1.74
C VAL A 15 11.69 6.57 1.23
N LEU A 16 11.19 7.64 1.87
CA LEU A 16 11.64 9.01 1.67
C LEU A 16 12.34 9.50 2.94
N GLY A 17 13.67 9.61 2.88
CA GLY A 17 14.48 9.90 4.07
C GLY A 17 14.38 8.76 5.09
N THR A 18 13.76 9.01 6.23
CA THR A 18 13.51 8.01 7.28
C THR A 18 12.05 7.53 7.32
N GLU A 19 11.19 8.06 6.45
CA GLU A 19 9.76 7.82 6.48
C GLU A 19 9.33 6.84 5.39
N GLN A 20 8.39 5.95 5.73
CA GLN A 20 7.75 5.05 4.76
C GLN A 20 6.47 5.69 4.25
N ILE A 21 6.44 5.99 2.96
CA ILE A 21 5.35 6.66 2.28
C ILE A 21 4.67 5.65 1.34
N PRO A 22 3.36 5.40 1.50
CA PRO A 22 2.59 4.62 0.56
C PRO A 22 2.58 5.20 -0.87
N THR A 23 2.59 4.29 -1.82
CA THR A 23 2.54 4.56 -3.24
C THR A 23 1.55 3.62 -3.90
N HIS A 24 0.77 4.14 -4.83
CA HIS A 24 -0.20 3.38 -5.61
C HIS A 24 -0.34 4.02 -7.00
N CYS A 25 -0.69 3.22 -8.01
CA CYS A 25 -0.69 3.65 -9.42
C CYS A 25 0.61 4.36 -9.85
N ARG A 26 1.76 3.97 -9.27
CA ARG A 26 3.09 4.61 -9.47
C ARG A 26 3.14 6.09 -9.06
N ARG A 27 2.32 6.50 -8.10
CA ARG A 27 2.25 7.86 -7.54
C ARG A 27 2.31 7.79 -6.02
N PHE A 28 2.72 8.88 -5.37
CA PHE A 28 2.57 9.02 -3.93
C PHE A 28 1.09 9.15 -3.59
N ALA A 29 0.67 8.41 -2.58
CA ALA A 29 -0.61 8.63 -1.92
C ALA A 29 -0.46 9.78 -0.91
N TYR A 30 -1.58 10.31 -0.44
CA TYR A 30 -1.60 11.27 0.66
C TYR A 30 -2.38 10.70 1.84
N ASP A 31 -1.96 11.11 3.04
CA ASP A 31 -2.63 10.76 4.30
C ASP A 31 -3.94 11.55 4.39
N LEU A 32 -5.04 10.83 4.60
CA LEU A 32 -6.36 11.42 4.78
C LEU A 32 -6.63 11.74 6.24
N ASP A 33 -6.39 10.76 7.13
CA ASP A 33 -6.41 10.84 8.59
C ASP A 33 -6.23 9.43 9.19
N LEU A 34 -5.80 9.34 10.46
CA LEU A 34 -5.71 8.09 11.24
C LEU A 34 -4.95 6.93 10.56
N GLY A 35 -4.07 7.24 9.61
CA GLY A 35 -3.29 6.25 8.88
C GLY A 35 -4.05 5.62 7.70
N GLU A 36 -5.13 6.23 7.23
CA GLU A 36 -5.73 5.98 5.92
C GLU A 36 -5.02 6.79 4.84
N TRP A 37 -4.72 6.15 3.71
CA TRP A 37 -4.03 6.76 2.59
C TRP A 37 -4.87 6.62 1.34
N GLU A 38 -4.91 7.67 0.52
CA GLU A 38 -5.69 7.72 -0.72
C GLU A 38 -4.79 7.91 -1.96
N CYS A 39 -5.15 7.21 -3.03
CA CYS A 39 -4.57 7.40 -4.34
C CYS A 39 -5.49 8.23 -5.24
N ALA A 40 -5.21 9.52 -5.40
CA ALA A 40 -5.98 10.42 -6.29
C ALA A 40 -6.03 10.00 -7.79
N ALA A 41 -5.28 8.98 -8.21
CA ALA A 41 -5.35 8.51 -9.59
C ALA A 41 -6.52 7.56 -9.85
N CYS A 42 -6.97 6.83 -8.83
CA CYS A 42 -8.01 5.81 -8.94
C CYS A 42 -9.03 5.85 -7.79
N ASP A 43 -8.90 6.82 -6.89
CA ASP A 43 -9.71 7.02 -5.68
C ASP A 43 -9.72 5.79 -4.75
N ASP A 44 -8.68 4.95 -4.83
CA ASP A 44 -8.51 3.81 -3.93
C ASP A 44 -7.98 4.28 -2.57
N VAL A 45 -8.43 3.64 -1.50
CA VAL A 45 -8.11 3.98 -0.12
C VAL A 45 -7.64 2.74 0.64
N ALA A 46 -6.53 2.86 1.34
CA ALA A 46 -5.98 1.77 2.14
C ALA A 46 -5.38 2.25 3.46
N HIS A 47 -5.51 1.43 4.50
CA HIS A 47 -4.92 1.73 5.80
C HIS A 47 -3.45 1.28 5.84
N ILE A 48 -2.56 2.13 6.37
CA ILE A 48 -1.12 1.89 6.48
C ILE A 48 -0.74 0.53 7.09
N ARG A 49 -1.54 0.02 8.04
CA ARG A 49 -1.32 -1.29 8.66
C ARG A 49 -1.46 -2.44 7.65
N ASP A 50 -2.43 -2.32 6.74
CA ASP A 50 -2.75 -3.35 5.75
C ASP A 50 -1.72 -3.32 4.62
N ILE A 51 -1.31 -2.12 4.22
CA ILE A 51 -0.21 -1.90 3.25
C ILE A 51 1.09 -2.53 3.78
N ARG A 52 1.47 -2.25 5.04
CA ARG A 52 2.66 -2.86 5.66
C ARG A 52 2.57 -4.37 5.74
N ALA A 53 1.43 -4.91 6.20
CA ALA A 53 1.22 -6.35 6.29
C ALA A 53 1.26 -7.05 4.92
N ALA A 54 0.83 -6.38 3.85
CA ALA A 54 0.94 -6.90 2.48
C ALA A 54 2.40 -6.92 2.00
N ASN A 55 3.14 -5.82 2.20
CA ASN A 55 4.52 -5.69 1.74
C ASN A 55 5.48 -6.63 2.50
N THR A 56 5.32 -6.80 3.82
CA THR A 56 6.13 -7.76 4.60
C THR A 56 5.90 -9.21 4.17
N ARG A 57 4.65 -9.58 3.83
CA ARG A 57 4.36 -10.92 3.30
C ARG A 57 5.02 -11.16 1.95
N SER A 58 5.10 -10.13 1.10
CA SER A 58 5.80 -10.23 -0.18
C SER A 58 7.31 -10.40 -0.01
N GLU A 59 7.93 -9.75 0.97
CA GLU A 59 9.37 -9.90 1.26
C GLU A 59 9.73 -11.29 1.80
N GLN A 60 8.84 -11.92 2.57
CA GLN A 60 9.07 -13.26 3.13
C GLN A 60 8.83 -14.41 2.12
N ALA A 61 8.17 -14.13 1.01
CA ALA A 61 7.87 -15.10 -0.04
C ALA A 61 8.91 -15.13 -1.17
N GLY A 62 9.91 -14.25 -1.13
CA GLY A 62 10.98 -14.11 -2.13
C GLY A 62 12.30 -14.75 -1.73
#